data_AF-A0A1M4M6I5-F1
#
_entry.id   AF-A0A1M4M6I5-F1
#
_cell.length_a   1.000
_cell.length_b   1.000
_cell.length_c   1.000
_cell.angle_alpha   90.00
_cell.angle_beta   90.00
_cell.angle_gamma   90.00
#
_symmetry.space_group_name_H-M   'P 1'
#
loop_
_entity.id
_entity.type
_entity.pdbx_description
1 polymer ?
#
loop_
_entity_poly.entity_id
_entity_poly.type
_entity_poly.pdbx_seq_one_letter_code
_entity_poly.pdbx_strand_id
1 'polypeptide(L)'
;MKSKKFVKGMTLIELILVISILALLVAIIMPKIERRDYYLMTISRTLRDDIRNIRYMKMTEGKSYLISLEGTQYTIKEGYKVIKRVKLEKDFKMTSNFPKGEIYFTYNGSPNCGGTITIFDNKKNKYCEITIVPSTGRILLKDEFF
;
A
#
# COMPACT_ATOMS: atom_id res chain seq x y z
N MET A 1 54.33 -13.21 44.40
CA MET A 1 54.49 -11.92 43.67
C MET A 1 53.39 -11.84 42.60
N LYS A 2 52.35 -11.01 42.79
CA LYS A 2 51.28 -10.83 41.77
C LYS A 2 51.56 -9.55 40.98
N SER A 3 51.82 -9.70 39.68
CA SER A 3 52.00 -8.59 38.74
C SER A 3 50.67 -7.85 38.52
N LYS A 4 50.65 -6.55 38.78
CA LYS A 4 49.49 -5.67 38.59
C LYS A 4 49.43 -5.28 37.10
N LYS A 5 48.48 -5.83 36.34
CA LYS A 5 48.23 -5.41 34.95
C LYS A 5 47.57 -4.02 34.96
N PHE A 6 48.26 -3.02 34.42
CA PHE A 6 47.64 -1.74 34.08
C PHE A 6 46.73 -1.93 32.87
N VAL A 7 45.44 -1.67 33.03
CA VAL A 7 44.47 -1.67 31.93
C VAL A 7 44.55 -0.29 31.27
N LYS A 8 45.02 -0.23 30.02
CA LYS A 8 45.02 1.02 29.25
C LYS A 8 43.58 1.38 28.89
N GLY A 9 43.17 2.62 29.21
CA GLY A 9 41.90 3.19 28.79
C GLY A 9 41.96 3.70 27.34
N MET A 10 40.79 3.89 26.74
CA MET A 10 40.66 4.43 25.38
C MET A 10 41.04 5.91 25.35
N THR A 11 41.78 6.33 24.33
CA THR A 11 42.12 7.74 24.13
C THR A 11 40.93 8.51 23.54
N LEU A 12 40.91 9.83 23.76
CA LEU A 12 39.86 10.69 23.24
C LEU A 12 39.86 10.71 21.69
N ILE A 13 41.05 10.58 21.08
CA ILE A 13 41.19 10.50 19.62
C ILE A 13 40.64 9.17 19.06
N GLU A 14 40.89 8.03 19.73
CA GLU A 14 40.31 6.74 19.34
C GLU A 14 38.79 6.76 19.42
N LEU A 15 38.23 7.38 20.47
CA LEU A 15 36.78 7.51 20.62
C LEU A 15 36.16 8.31 19.46
N ILE A 16 36.77 9.44 19.11
CA ILE A 16 36.32 10.26 17.97
C ILE A 16 36.39 9.45 16.68
N LEU A 17 37.49 8.74 16.44
CA LEU A 17 37.69 7.91 15.25
C LEU A 17 36.60 6.83 15.12
N VAL A 18 36.30 6.13 16.22
CA VAL A 18 35.25 5.11 16.25
C VAL A 18 33.88 5.72 15.96
N ILE A 19 33.54 6.85 16.57
CA ILE A 19 32.28 7.56 16.31
C ILE A 19 32.19 8.02 14.86
N SER A 20 33.28 8.54 14.28
CA SER A 20 33.34 8.95 12.88
C SER A 20 33.14 7.78 11.92
N ILE A 21 33.76 6.63 12.19
CA ILE A 21 33.58 5.42 11.39
C ILE A 21 32.12 4.93 11.49
N LEU A 22 31.54 4.91 12.70
CA LEU A 22 30.13 4.54 12.89
C LEU A 22 29.18 5.48 12.15
N ALA A 23 29.42 6.79 12.18
CA ALA A 23 28.61 7.77 11.47
C ALA A 23 28.65 7.56 9.95
N LEU A 24 29.84 7.26 9.40
CA LEU A 24 30.00 6.94 7.98
C LEU A 24 29.26 5.66 7.59
N LEU A 25 29.36 4.60 8.41
CA LEU A 25 28.64 3.35 8.18
C LEU A 25 27.12 3.58 8.16
N VAL A 26 26.58 4.34 9.11
CA VAL A 26 25.14 4.67 9.16
C VAL A 26 24.70 5.45 7.92
N ALA A 27 25.53 6.40 7.44
CA ALA A 27 25.22 7.19 6.25
C ALA A 27 25.10 6.33 4.97
N ILE A 28 25.91 5.28 4.85
CA ILE A 28 25.91 4.38 3.69
C ILE A 28 24.68 3.45 3.69
N ILE A 29 24.19 3.06 4.86
CA ILE A 29 23.11 2.07 4.99
C ILE A 29 21.72 2.66 4.69
N MET A 30 21.59 3.98 4.48
CA MET A 30 20.27 4.59 4.23
C MET A 30 19.57 3.96 3.02
N PRO A 31 18.44 3.25 3.22
CA PRO A 31 17.72 2.64 2.13
C PRO A 31 17.09 3.74 1.26
N LYS A 32 17.31 3.66 -0.05
CA LYS A 32 16.63 4.54 -1.02
C LYS A 32 15.17 4.08 -1.15
N ILE A 33 14.33 4.48 -0.21
CA ILE A 33 12.88 4.33 -0.34
C ILE A 33 12.37 5.43 -1.25
N GLU A 34 12.03 5.06 -2.48
CA GLU A 34 11.52 6.02 -3.44
C GLU A 34 10.05 6.36 -3.10
N ARG A 35 9.77 7.64 -2.84
CA ARG A 35 8.44 8.15 -2.46
C ARG A 35 7.30 7.64 -3.36
N ARG A 36 7.56 7.53 -4.67
CA ARG A 36 6.54 7.09 -5.66
C ARG A 36 6.16 5.62 -5.50
N ASP A 37 7.12 4.76 -5.20
CA ASP A 37 6.88 3.33 -5.00
C ASP A 37 6.10 3.12 -3.70
N TYR A 38 6.47 3.86 -2.65
CA TYR A 38 5.72 3.90 -1.41
C TYR A 38 4.28 4.38 -1.63
N TYR A 39 4.09 5.44 -2.44
CA TYR A 39 2.75 5.94 -2.78
C TYR A 39 1.93 4.89 -3.53
N LEU A 40 2.49 4.27 -4.59
CA LEU A 40 1.81 3.23 -5.39
C LEU A 40 1.34 2.07 -4.51
N MET A 41 2.19 1.61 -3.61
CA MET A 41 1.85 0.55 -2.66
C MET A 41 0.77 0.99 -1.67
N THR A 42 0.89 2.20 -1.13
CA THR A 42 -0.05 2.74 -0.14
C THR A 42 -1.44 2.94 -0.74
N ILE A 43 -1.56 3.51 -1.94
CA ILE A 43 -2.86 3.71 -2.60
C ILE A 43 -3.51 2.36 -2.97
N SER A 44 -2.70 1.38 -3.40
CA SER A 44 -3.18 0.03 -3.72
C SER A 44 -3.69 -0.71 -2.48
N ARG A 45 -2.98 -0.62 -1.35
CA ARG A 45 -3.42 -1.18 -0.06
C ARG A 45 -4.66 -0.49 0.45
N THR A 46 -4.72 0.83 0.36
CA THR A 46 -5.91 1.60 0.77
C THR A 46 -7.14 1.17 -0.01
N LEU A 47 -7.03 1.05 -1.35
CA LEU A 47 -8.15 0.59 -2.17
C LEU A 47 -8.55 -0.86 -1.86
N ARG A 48 -7.58 -1.77 -1.69
CA ARG A 48 -7.82 -3.15 -1.25
C ARG A 48 -8.61 -3.20 0.06
N ASP A 49 -8.20 -2.39 1.04
CA ASP A 49 -8.80 -2.38 2.36
C ASP A 49 -10.20 -1.75 2.35
N ASP A 50 -10.41 -0.72 1.52
CA ASP A 50 -11.75 -0.17 1.28
C ASP A 50 -12.69 -1.20 0.63
N ILE A 51 -12.23 -1.95 -0.38
CA ILE A 51 -13.00 -3.04 -0.99
C ILE A 51 -13.35 -4.11 0.05
N ARG A 52 -12.39 -4.50 0.89
CA ARG A 52 -12.63 -5.47 1.97
C ARG A 52 -13.62 -4.95 2.99
N ASN A 53 -13.54 -3.66 3.34
CA ASN A 53 -14.43 -3.04 4.31
C ASN A 53 -15.87 -3.02 3.80
N ILE A 54 -16.12 -2.62 2.54
CA ILE A 54 -17.48 -2.62 1.99
C ILE A 54 -18.08 -4.03 1.93
N ARG A 55 -17.25 -5.04 1.64
CA ARG A 55 -17.67 -6.45 1.68
C ARG A 55 -18.07 -6.86 3.10
N TYR A 56 -17.23 -6.54 4.07
CA TYR A 56 -17.50 -6.83 5.48
C TYR A 56 -18.80 -6.17 5.95
N MET A 57 -18.95 -4.85 5.71
CA MET A 57 -20.15 -4.10 6.08
C MET A 57 -21.43 -4.66 5.44
N LYS A 58 -21.34 -5.14 4.20
CA LYS A 58 -22.48 -5.79 3.55
C LYS A 58 -22.88 -7.10 4.23
N MET A 59 -21.90 -7.90 4.65
CA MET A 59 -22.11 -9.19 5.28
C MET A 59 -22.61 -9.08 6.72
N THR A 60 -22.13 -8.08 7.48
CA THR A 60 -22.45 -7.95 8.92
C THR A 60 -23.62 -7.02 9.20
N GLU A 61 -23.72 -5.90 8.49
CA GLU A 61 -24.71 -4.86 8.75
C GLU A 61 -25.77 -4.75 7.64
N GLY A 62 -25.63 -5.51 6.55
CA GLY A 62 -26.52 -5.45 5.39
C GLY A 62 -26.39 -4.19 4.54
N LYS A 63 -25.51 -3.24 4.93
CA LYS A 63 -25.33 -1.94 4.26
C LYS A 63 -24.87 -2.10 2.81
N SER A 64 -25.50 -1.36 1.91
CA SER A 64 -25.23 -1.42 0.48
C SER A 64 -24.28 -0.29 0.08
N TYR A 65 -23.00 -0.62 -0.02
CA TYR A 65 -21.97 0.28 -0.54
C TYR A 65 -21.58 -0.09 -1.97
N LEU A 66 -21.28 0.93 -2.76
CA LEU A 66 -20.81 0.84 -4.13
C LEU A 66 -19.47 1.55 -4.25
N ILE A 67 -18.45 0.88 -4.78
CA ILE A 67 -17.22 1.52 -5.25
C ILE A 67 -17.38 1.81 -6.73
N SER A 68 -17.13 3.06 -7.11
CA SER A 68 -17.09 3.53 -8.49
C SER A 68 -15.65 3.93 -8.81
N LEU A 69 -15.04 3.20 -9.73
CA LEU A 69 -13.68 3.39 -10.20
C LEU A 69 -13.66 4.34 -11.39
N GLU A 70 -12.80 5.35 -11.34
CA GLU A 70 -12.53 6.30 -12.41
C GLU A 70 -11.02 6.33 -12.68
N GLY A 71 -10.61 6.79 -13.86
CA GLY A 71 -9.20 6.70 -14.29
C GLY A 71 -8.18 7.37 -13.36
N THR A 72 -8.61 8.36 -12.56
CA THR A 72 -7.76 9.16 -11.67
C THR A 72 -8.30 9.28 -10.24
N GLN A 73 -9.40 8.60 -9.92
CA GLN A 73 -10.00 8.61 -8.58
C GLN A 73 -10.92 7.40 -8.39
N TYR A 74 -11.30 7.11 -7.15
CA TYR A 74 -12.46 6.28 -6.89
C TYR A 74 -13.34 6.91 -5.82
N THR A 75 -14.61 6.52 -5.83
CA THR A 75 -15.58 6.93 -4.81
C THR A 75 -16.26 5.73 -4.19
N ILE A 76 -16.58 5.84 -2.91
CA ILE A 76 -17.47 4.91 -2.21
C ILE A 76 -18.78 5.65 -1.97
N LYS A 77 -19.88 5.01 -2.34
CA LYS A 77 -21.24 5.56 -2.26
C LYS A 77 -22.15 4.66 -1.42
N GLU A 78 -23.09 5.28 -0.73
CA GLU A 78 -24.22 4.64 -0.06
C GLU A 78 -25.50 5.22 -0.68
N GLY A 79 -26.13 4.46 -1.57
CA GLY A 79 -27.16 5.02 -2.46
C GLY A 79 -26.62 6.19 -3.28
N TYR A 80 -27.25 7.37 -3.15
CA TYR A 80 -26.84 8.59 -3.85
C TYR A 80 -25.75 9.40 -3.14
N LYS A 81 -25.42 9.05 -1.88
CA LYS A 81 -24.47 9.81 -1.08
C LYS A 81 -23.04 9.30 -1.29
N VAL A 82 -22.12 10.20 -1.64
CA VAL A 82 -20.69 9.90 -1.63
C VAL A 82 -20.18 9.95 -0.20
N ILE A 83 -19.71 8.82 0.33
CA ILE A 83 -19.17 8.72 1.70
C ILE A 83 -17.65 8.91 1.73
N LYS A 84 -16.96 8.54 0.64
CA LYS A 84 -15.51 8.68 0.52
C LYS A 84 -15.14 8.93 -0.94
N ARG A 85 -14.15 9.80 -1.15
CA ARG A 85 -13.53 10.05 -2.46
C ARG A 85 -12.03 10.04 -2.27
N VAL A 86 -11.32 9.29 -3.10
CA VAL A 86 -9.86 9.21 -3.08
C VAL A 86 -9.34 9.55 -4.47
N LYS A 87 -8.55 10.61 -4.56
CA LYS A 87 -7.90 11.04 -5.81
C LYS A 87 -6.49 10.48 -5.88
N LEU A 88 -6.09 9.99 -7.06
CA LEU A 88 -4.72 9.61 -7.31
C LEU A 88 -3.84 10.86 -7.52
N GLU A 89 -2.56 10.77 -7.15
CA GLU A 89 -1.56 11.79 -7.41
C GLU A 89 -1.32 11.95 -8.93
N LYS A 90 -0.72 13.08 -9.31
CA LYS A 90 -0.36 13.34 -10.71
C LYS A 90 0.53 12.22 -11.25
N ASP A 91 0.28 11.85 -12.50
CA ASP A 91 0.95 10.76 -13.25
C ASP A 91 0.59 9.34 -12.79
N PHE A 92 -0.30 9.19 -11.80
CA PHE A 92 -0.91 7.90 -11.46
C PHE A 92 -2.26 7.74 -12.14
N LYS A 93 -2.53 6.54 -12.64
CA LYS A 93 -3.81 6.20 -13.28
C LYS A 93 -4.28 4.83 -12.83
N MET A 94 -5.57 4.60 -12.95
CA MET A 94 -6.19 3.32 -12.63
C MET A 94 -7.03 2.84 -13.81
N THR A 95 -6.98 1.55 -14.08
CA THR A 95 -7.88 0.88 -15.02
C THR A 95 -8.46 -0.37 -14.36
N SER A 96 -9.57 -0.85 -14.89
CA SER A 96 -10.22 -2.05 -14.38
C SER A 96 -11.08 -2.70 -15.44
N ASN A 97 -11.33 -4.01 -15.30
CA ASN A 97 -12.23 -4.75 -16.18
C ASN A 97 -13.64 -4.96 -15.57
N PHE A 98 -13.97 -4.23 -14.50
CA PHE A 98 -15.29 -4.28 -13.90
C PHE A 98 -16.31 -3.57 -14.81
N PRO A 99 -17.50 -4.14 -15.05
CA PRO A 99 -18.57 -3.47 -15.78
C PRO A 99 -18.86 -2.10 -15.15
N LYS A 100 -18.81 -1.05 -15.98
CA LYS A 100 -18.99 0.35 -15.55
C LYS A 100 -18.00 0.85 -14.49
N GLY A 101 -16.93 0.10 -14.19
CA GLY A 101 -16.03 0.40 -13.08
C GLY A 101 -16.69 0.26 -11.71
N GLU A 102 -17.75 -0.54 -11.60
CA GLU A 102 -18.57 -0.66 -10.38
C GLU A 102 -18.32 -1.96 -9.63
N ILE A 103 -18.06 -1.84 -8.33
CA ILE A 103 -17.84 -2.96 -7.42
C ILE A 103 -18.80 -2.86 -6.25
N TYR A 104 -19.58 -3.92 -6.04
CA TYR A 104 -20.43 -4.09 -4.87
C TYR A 104 -20.53 -5.57 -4.51
N PHE A 105 -20.99 -5.86 -3.30
CA PHE A 105 -21.06 -7.22 -2.77
C PHE A 105 -22.50 -7.61 -2.43
N THR A 106 -22.76 -8.92 -2.46
CA THR A 106 -23.97 -9.53 -1.95
C THR A 106 -23.84 -9.83 -0.45
N TYR A 107 -24.93 -10.23 0.20
CA TYR A 107 -24.92 -10.58 1.63
C TYR A 107 -23.99 -11.76 1.97
N ASN A 108 -23.73 -12.65 0.99
CA ASN A 108 -22.81 -13.78 1.13
C ASN A 108 -21.34 -13.39 0.94
N GLY A 109 -21.05 -12.11 0.68
CA GLY A 109 -19.70 -11.63 0.42
C GLY A 109 -19.19 -11.93 -1.00
N SER A 110 -20.05 -12.42 -1.88
CA SER A 110 -19.75 -12.56 -3.31
C SER A 110 -19.78 -11.19 -3.99
N PRO A 111 -18.85 -10.89 -4.90
CA PRO A 111 -18.87 -9.65 -5.64
C PRO A 111 -19.91 -9.71 -6.76
N ASN A 112 -20.34 -8.56 -7.26
CA ASN A 112 -21.18 -8.47 -8.45
C ASN A 112 -20.53 -9.11 -9.68
N CYS A 113 -19.20 -9.00 -9.79
CA CYS A 113 -18.39 -9.70 -10.77
C CYS A 113 -16.95 -9.85 -10.27
N GLY A 114 -16.24 -10.84 -10.80
CA GLY A 114 -14.79 -10.93 -10.60
C GLY A 114 -14.07 -9.95 -11.52
N GLY A 115 -12.88 -9.52 -11.13
CA GLY A 115 -12.11 -8.59 -11.94
C GLY A 115 -10.77 -8.20 -11.32
N THR A 116 -9.98 -7.45 -12.08
CA THR A 116 -8.69 -6.90 -11.67
C THR A 116 -8.69 -5.40 -11.88
N ILE A 117 -8.17 -4.70 -10.88
CA ILE A 117 -7.89 -3.27 -10.90
C ILE A 117 -6.38 -3.13 -11.01
N THR A 118 -5.91 -2.30 -11.93
CA THR A 118 -4.49 -2.01 -12.10
C THR A 118 -4.24 -0.54 -11.85
N ILE A 119 -3.33 -0.22 -10.93
CA ILE A 119 -2.89 1.15 -10.64
C ILE A 119 -1.48 1.31 -11.20
N PHE A 120 -1.29 2.32 -12.05
CA PHE A 120 -0.05 2.59 -12.78
C PHE A 120 0.63 3.85 -12.23
N ASP A 121 1.95 3.77 -12.08
CA ASP A 121 2.85 4.92 -12.09
C ASP A 121 3.38 5.12 -13.53
N ASN A 122 2.79 6.07 -14.27
CA ASN A 122 3.18 6.31 -15.66
C ASN A 122 4.60 6.89 -15.81
N LYS A 123 5.20 7.42 -14.74
CA LYS A 123 6.57 7.96 -14.80
C LYS A 123 7.63 6.87 -14.71
N LYS A 124 7.36 5.82 -13.95
CA LYS A 124 8.29 4.70 -13.74
C LYS A 124 7.93 3.46 -14.54
N ASN A 125 6.78 3.48 -15.20
CA ASN A 125 6.21 2.30 -15.87
C ASN A 125 6.08 1.12 -14.90
N LYS A 126 5.68 1.41 -13.66
CA LYS A 126 5.42 0.41 -12.60
C LYS A 126 3.93 0.29 -12.34
N TYR A 127 3.44 -0.88 -11.99
CA TYR A 127 2.05 -1.05 -11.57
C TYR A 127 1.85 -2.05 -10.43
N CYS A 128 0.69 -1.92 -9.76
CA CYS A 128 0.17 -2.90 -8.81
C CYS A 128 -1.21 -3.38 -9.25
N GLU A 129 -1.51 -4.65 -8.97
CA GLU A 129 -2.78 -5.27 -9.31
C GLU A 129 -3.56 -5.69 -8.04
N ILE A 130 -4.86 -5.39 -8.05
CA ILE A 130 -5.83 -5.85 -7.05
C ILE A 130 -6.85 -6.72 -7.76
N THR A 131 -6.91 -8.00 -7.42
CA THR A 131 -7.84 -8.97 -8.02
C THR A 131 -8.93 -9.36 -7.02
N ILE A 132 -10.17 -9.29 -7.47
CA ILE A 132 -11.34 -9.81 -6.76
C ILE A 132 -11.74 -11.13 -7.41
N VAL A 133 -11.59 -12.23 -6.67
CA VAL A 133 -11.93 -13.57 -7.15
C VAL A 133 -13.45 -13.70 -7.30
N PRO A 134 -13.95 -14.17 -8.44
CA PRO A 134 -15.38 -14.38 -8.64
C PRO A 134 -15.95 -15.38 -7.63
N SER A 135 -17.24 -15.27 -7.34
CA SER A 135 -17.99 -16.08 -6.37
C SER A 135 -17.56 -15.91 -4.90
N THR A 136 -16.29 -16.13 -4.57
CA THR A 136 -15.79 -16.06 -3.17
C THR A 136 -15.65 -14.63 -2.65
N GLY A 137 -15.38 -13.67 -3.54
CA GLY A 137 -15.08 -12.28 -3.17
C GLY A 137 -13.76 -12.11 -2.44
N ARG A 138 -12.84 -13.08 -2.56
CA ARG A 138 -11.49 -12.95 -2.02
C ARG A 138 -10.76 -11.83 -2.74
N ILE A 139 -10.21 -10.89 -1.98
CA ILE A 139 -9.44 -9.76 -2.50
C ILE A 139 -7.94 -10.05 -2.35
N LEU A 140 -7.25 -10.12 -3.47
CA LEU A 140 -5.81 -10.36 -3.57
C LEU A 140 -5.12 -9.07 -4.02
N LEU A 141 -4.02 -8.72 -3.37
CA LEU A 141 -3.11 -7.66 -3.81
C LEU A 141 -1.79 -8.33 -4.17
N LYS A 142 -1.26 -8.04 -5.36
CA LYS A 142 0.12 -8.39 -5.68
C LYS A 142 1.01 -7.28 -5.13
N ASP A 143 1.79 -7.59 -4.11
CA ASP A 143 2.72 -6.65 -3.44
C ASP A 143 4.03 -6.42 -4.25
N GLU A 144 4.11 -6.90 -5.50
CA GLU A 144 5.25 -6.70 -6.40
C GLU A 144 4.93 -5.62 -7.46
N PHE A 145 5.93 -4.82 -7.80
CA PHE A 145 5.83 -3.88 -8.91
C PHE A 145 6.25 -4.57 -10.20
N PHE A 146 5.42 -4.46 -11.22
CA PHE A 146 5.68 -4.97 -12.57
C PHE A 146 5.92 -3.82 -13.54
#